data_AF-A0A8D8A383-F1
#
_entry.id   AF-A0A8D8A383-F1
#
_cell.length_a   1.000
_cell.length_b   1.000
_cell.length_c   1.000
_cell.angle_alpha   90.00
_cell.angle_beta   90.00
_cell.angle_gamma   90.00
#
_symmetry.space_group_name_H-M   'P 1'
#
loop_
_entity.id
_entity.type
_entity.pdbx_description
1 polymer ?
#
loop_
_entity_poly.entity_id
_entity_poly.type
_entity_poly.pdbx_seq_one_letter_code
_entity_poly.pdbx_strand_id
1 'polypeptide(L)'
;MHSKAALLPLIAILLGALVEYAHGQENVQTRVAPSLIECYNRPELFERDERLPMTMNMLIELIRKVEDVPEYRVDIRQLTIALLHRFRQDGIVRASGVQNIAGVLPFSPSGFHFTKHRILFSRLLPGNALGFPNATLTAQERCALHFMMSSSIDTMIRGDEGQRCSQLSQYRAARVPRELDMKDKSKLRSNYLGDIEMLAQPEMNQIRKQIKKLKQSARLEMGEDEEQAGEDEADLAAVADEEPEAVEEQEQDPEHELSADTSLVDIASNAISACPVENGVVFTRWGTVSAGTVLAGIAAGLEPQSVQLRDLMPRSGQMRSQIRSRQQVQPMRVDNLWAATISGDLAEVTLLHVPSSPNNIQVGAAGAWNHTVSPRWFFLSQRTALEMTDAEIRGGIDGLVLATNIAEWRNRANTLRLSQLLDMYYSERGVFGSPMRSCNRRDQFSTVAPIQTMRDQAAAFSSILDKEMQMAFTVDQNAI
;
A
#
# COMPACT_ATOMS: atom_id res chain seq x y z
N MET A 1 50.45 -26.91 35.53
CA MET A 1 49.14 -27.12 34.87
C MET A 1 48.08 -26.12 35.36
N HIS A 2 48.31 -24.80 35.35
CA HIS A 2 47.28 -23.80 35.74
C HIS A 2 47.34 -22.56 34.84
N SER A 3 46.69 -22.61 33.67
CA SER A 3 46.45 -21.40 32.86
C SER A 3 45.28 -21.53 31.85
N LYS A 4 44.42 -22.55 31.99
CA LYS A 4 43.27 -22.75 31.09
C LYS A 4 41.91 -22.41 31.72
N ALA A 5 41.86 -22.11 33.02
CA ALA A 5 40.59 -21.88 33.73
C ALA A 5 40.08 -20.42 33.69
N ALA A 6 40.92 -19.45 33.33
CA ALA A 6 40.55 -18.03 33.34
C ALA A 6 39.96 -17.51 32.01
N LEU A 7 40.03 -18.27 30.92
CA LEU A 7 39.56 -17.82 29.59
C LEU A 7 38.04 -18.02 29.39
N LEU A 8 37.46 -19.03 30.03
CA LEU A 8 36.04 -19.39 29.90
C LEU A 8 35.06 -18.34 30.46
N PRO A 9 35.27 -17.73 31.65
CA PRO A 9 34.33 -16.71 32.13
C PRO A 9 34.45 -15.41 31.32
N LEU A 10 35.62 -15.12 30.75
CA LEU A 10 35.85 -13.88 29.99
C LEU A 10 35.19 -13.95 28.61
N ILE A 11 35.16 -15.12 27.98
CA ILE A 11 34.42 -15.38 26.73
C ILE A 11 32.90 -15.36 26.97
N ALA A 12 32.42 -15.88 28.10
CA ALA A 12 31.00 -15.86 28.45
C ALA A 12 30.48 -14.43 28.75
N ILE A 13 31.29 -13.58 29.37
CA ILE A 13 30.97 -12.16 29.59
C ILE A 13 31.03 -11.38 28.27
N LEU A 14 31.98 -11.70 27.37
CA LEU A 14 32.04 -11.07 26.05
C LEU A 14 30.87 -11.49 25.15
N LEU A 15 30.43 -12.75 25.21
CA LEU A 15 29.22 -13.23 24.52
C LEU A 15 27.94 -12.67 25.14
N GLY A 16 27.87 -12.52 26.46
CA GLY A 16 26.76 -11.84 27.15
C GLY A 16 26.64 -10.37 26.74
N ALA A 17 27.76 -9.65 26.66
CA ALA A 17 27.80 -8.25 26.22
C ALA A 17 27.53 -8.07 24.72
N LEU A 18 27.83 -9.08 23.89
CA LEU A 18 27.50 -9.07 22.45
C LEU A 18 26.03 -9.42 22.17
N VAL A 19 25.33 -10.07 23.10
CA VAL A 19 23.89 -10.38 22.96
C VAL A 19 23.00 -9.17 23.31
N GLU A 20 23.52 -8.17 24.05
CA GLU A 20 22.75 -6.96 24.41
C GLU A 20 22.67 -5.88 23.30
N TYR A 21 23.33 -6.07 22.15
CA TYR A 21 23.30 -5.11 21.03
C TYR A 21 22.88 -5.71 19.68
N ALA A 22 22.14 -6.81 19.68
CA ALA A 22 21.36 -7.19 18.50
C ALA A 22 20.05 -6.39 18.48
N HIS A 23 20.11 -5.07 18.20
CA HIS A 23 18.93 -4.31 17.82
C HIS A 23 18.45 -4.85 16.47
N GLY A 24 17.61 -5.89 16.50
CA GLY A 24 16.87 -6.34 15.33
C GLY A 24 16.01 -5.19 14.79
N GLN A 25 15.72 -5.21 13.49
CA GLN A 25 14.81 -4.24 12.85
C GLN A 25 13.45 -4.26 13.57
N GLU A 26 13.11 -3.16 14.25
CA GLU A 26 11.91 -3.08 15.09
C GLU A 26 10.62 -3.12 14.26
N ASN A 27 10.64 -2.53 13.06
CA ASN A 27 9.48 -2.36 12.20
C ASN A 27 9.09 -3.61 11.40
N VAL A 28 9.86 -4.70 11.51
CA VAL A 28 9.61 -5.98 10.82
C VAL A 28 8.98 -7.01 11.76
N GLN A 29 8.80 -6.66 13.04
CA GLN A 29 8.25 -7.55 14.05
C GLN A 29 6.74 -7.75 13.88
N THR A 30 6.22 -8.89 14.35
CA THR A 30 4.77 -9.21 14.38
C THR A 30 4.01 -8.47 15.49
N ARG A 31 4.65 -7.48 16.13
CA ARG A 31 4.09 -6.59 17.14
C ARG A 31 4.37 -5.16 16.70
N VAL A 32 3.56 -4.21 17.18
CA VAL A 32 3.83 -2.79 16.98
C VAL A 32 5.22 -2.47 17.54
N ALA A 33 6.05 -1.80 16.73
CA ALA A 33 7.41 -1.47 17.11
C ALA A 33 7.42 -0.66 18.43
N PRO A 34 8.38 -0.90 19.35
CA PRO A 34 8.42 -0.23 20.65
C PRO A 34 8.39 1.30 20.55
N SER A 35 9.03 1.84 19.52
CA SER A 35 9.09 3.26 19.20
C SER A 35 7.77 3.87 18.71
N LEU A 36 6.80 3.03 18.32
CA LEU A 36 5.49 3.43 17.79
C LEU A 36 4.35 3.17 18.80
N ILE A 37 4.60 2.43 19.89
CA ILE A 37 3.58 2.09 20.89
C ILE A 37 2.87 3.34 21.44
N GLU A 38 3.61 4.43 21.66
CA GLU A 38 3.02 5.69 22.16
C GLU A 38 1.94 6.26 21.23
N CYS A 39 2.05 6.03 19.92
CA CYS A 39 1.12 6.53 18.90
C CYS A 39 -0.25 5.83 18.94
N TYR A 40 -0.31 4.65 19.55
CA TYR A 40 -1.53 3.87 19.70
C TYR A 40 -2.06 3.84 21.13
N ASN A 41 -1.21 4.17 22.11
CA ASN A 41 -1.59 4.19 23.52
C ASN A 41 -2.24 5.52 23.94
N ARG A 42 -1.80 6.64 23.35
CA ARG A 42 -2.35 7.98 23.68
C ARG A 42 -3.49 8.35 22.73
N PRO A 43 -4.70 8.64 23.24
CA PRO A 43 -5.83 9.02 22.39
C PRO A 43 -5.52 10.30 21.58
N GLU A 44 -4.80 11.26 22.16
CA GLU A 44 -4.43 12.52 21.48
C GLU A 44 -3.52 12.33 20.25
N LEU A 45 -2.77 11.22 20.21
CA LEU A 45 -1.88 10.88 19.10
C LEU A 45 -2.55 9.92 18.12
N PHE A 46 -3.41 9.05 18.64
CA PHE A 46 -4.13 8.06 17.86
C PHE A 46 -5.35 8.64 17.15
N GLU A 47 -6.11 9.54 17.76
CA GLU A 47 -7.37 10.00 17.21
C GLU A 47 -7.14 10.86 15.95
N ARG A 48 -7.74 10.46 14.83
CA ARG A 48 -7.47 11.09 13.52
C ARG A 48 -7.79 12.57 13.51
N ASP A 49 -8.82 12.98 14.25
CA ASP A 49 -9.24 14.37 14.36
C ASP A 49 -8.24 15.26 15.12
N GLU A 50 -7.32 14.69 15.90
CA GLU A 50 -6.27 15.43 16.64
C GLU A 50 -4.89 15.40 15.96
N ARG A 51 -4.75 14.58 14.91
CA ARG A 51 -3.50 14.46 14.14
C ARG A 51 -3.20 15.72 13.33
N LEU A 52 -1.92 15.87 12.98
CA LEU A 52 -1.48 16.85 11.99
C LEU A 52 -2.15 16.57 10.62
N PRO A 53 -2.39 17.60 9.80
CA PRO A 53 -2.93 17.42 8.46
C PRO A 53 -2.03 16.53 7.58
N MET A 54 -2.62 15.54 6.93
CA MET A 54 -1.95 14.58 6.04
C MET A 54 -1.73 15.17 4.65
N THR A 55 -0.93 16.24 4.55
CA THR A 55 -0.59 16.87 3.26
C THR A 55 0.88 16.62 2.90
N MET A 56 1.19 16.64 1.60
CA MET A 56 2.59 16.55 1.14
C MET A 56 3.47 17.66 1.73
N ASN A 57 2.93 18.88 1.87
CA ASN A 57 3.69 19.98 2.48
C ASN A 57 4.03 19.68 3.94
N MET A 58 3.09 19.16 4.73
CA MET A 58 3.38 18.76 6.11
C MET A 58 4.44 17.66 6.16
N LEU A 59 4.38 16.65 5.29
CA LEU A 59 5.42 15.63 5.19
C LEU A 59 6.79 16.24 4.89
N ILE A 60 6.87 17.15 3.91
CA ILE A 60 8.09 17.85 3.52
C ILE A 60 8.66 18.67 4.69
N GLU A 61 7.82 19.42 5.42
CA GLU A 61 8.27 20.21 6.57
C GLU A 61 8.78 19.33 7.71
N LEU A 62 8.14 18.18 7.98
CA LEU A 62 8.62 17.23 8.98
C LEU A 62 9.97 16.62 8.60
N ILE A 63 10.16 16.28 7.32
CA ILE A 63 11.45 15.80 6.80
C ILE A 63 12.51 16.91 6.88
N ARG A 64 12.17 18.14 6.46
CA ARG A 64 13.07 19.29 6.50
C ARG A 64 13.53 19.60 7.93
N LYS A 65 12.63 19.51 8.91
CA LYS A 65 12.95 19.67 10.33
C LYS A 65 14.00 18.67 10.81
N VAL A 66 14.00 17.44 10.30
CA VAL A 66 15.04 16.44 10.59
C VAL A 66 16.35 16.76 9.85
N GLU A 67 16.27 17.23 8.60
CA GLU A 67 17.44 17.59 7.77
C GLU A 67 18.19 18.83 8.25
N ASP A 68 17.52 19.77 8.91
CA ASP A 68 18.11 21.04 9.38
C ASP A 68 18.88 20.91 10.70
N VAL A 69 18.94 19.71 11.28
CA VAL A 69 19.61 19.44 12.55
C VAL A 69 21.14 19.50 12.34
N PRO A 70 21.86 20.44 13.01
CA PRO A 70 23.27 20.71 12.69
C PRO A 70 24.22 19.52 12.82
N GLU A 71 23.92 18.62 13.76
CA GLU A 71 24.69 17.43 14.10
C GLU A 71 24.30 16.21 13.25
N TYR A 72 23.17 16.26 12.54
CA TYR A 72 22.64 15.15 11.75
C TYR A 72 22.88 15.37 10.26
N ARG A 73 24.15 15.29 9.85
CA ARG A 73 24.56 15.42 8.46
C ARG A 73 24.54 14.07 7.77
N VAL A 74 23.39 13.72 7.21
CA VAL A 74 23.19 12.47 6.46
C VAL A 74 22.86 12.73 5.00
N ASP A 75 23.31 11.84 4.12
CA ASP A 75 22.92 11.85 2.72
C ASP A 75 21.43 11.48 2.55
N ILE A 76 20.81 11.91 1.45
CA ILE A 76 19.43 11.55 1.07
C ILE A 76 19.14 10.04 1.22
N ARG A 77 20.10 9.18 0.88
CA ARG A 77 19.97 7.72 1.02
C ARG A 77 19.84 7.30 2.48
N GLN A 78 20.74 7.77 3.34
CA GLN A 78 20.74 7.42 4.75
C GLN A 78 19.50 7.95 5.46
N LEU A 79 19.07 9.18 5.14
CA LEU A 79 17.85 9.75 5.69
C LEU A 79 16.61 8.96 5.28
N THR A 80 16.46 8.66 3.98
CA THR A 80 15.28 7.95 3.47
C THR A 80 15.16 6.56 4.10
N ILE A 81 16.27 5.83 4.19
CA ILE A 81 16.33 4.52 4.85
C ILE A 81 16.01 4.66 6.34
N ALA A 82 16.62 5.63 7.05
CA ALA A 82 16.36 5.83 8.48
C ALA A 82 14.89 6.17 8.77
N LEU A 83 14.25 7.00 7.95
CA LEU A 83 12.82 7.35 8.07
C LEU A 83 11.93 6.12 7.89
N LEU A 84 12.17 5.32 6.85
CA LEU A 84 11.39 4.11 6.57
C LEU A 84 11.56 3.07 7.68
N HIS A 85 12.80 2.80 8.11
CA HIS A 85 13.07 1.83 9.18
C HIS A 85 12.57 2.28 10.55
N ARG A 86 12.42 3.59 10.78
CA ARG A 86 11.94 4.14 12.05
C ARG A 86 10.42 4.22 12.14
N PHE A 87 9.77 4.66 11.08
CA PHE A 87 8.38 5.11 11.14
C PHE A 87 7.43 4.33 10.23
N ARG A 88 7.93 3.56 9.25
CA ARG A 88 7.05 2.75 8.40
C ARG A 88 6.91 1.35 8.99
N GLN A 89 5.67 0.98 9.32
CA GLN A 89 5.28 -0.39 9.67
C GLN A 89 3.88 -0.65 9.11
N ASP A 90 3.82 -1.28 7.94
CA ASP A 90 2.55 -1.49 7.25
C ASP A 90 1.72 -2.61 7.88
N GLY A 91 0.41 -2.59 7.60
CA GLY A 91 -0.52 -3.65 8.00
C GLY A 91 -0.93 -3.62 9.46
N ILE A 92 -0.70 -2.54 10.21
CA ILE A 92 -1.20 -2.41 11.58
C ILE A 92 -2.72 -2.22 11.57
N VAL A 93 -3.43 -3.20 12.12
CA VAL A 93 -4.89 -3.25 12.24
C VAL A 93 -5.27 -3.49 13.69
N ARG A 94 -6.47 -3.05 14.08
CA ARG A 94 -7.02 -3.33 15.42
C ARG A 94 -7.51 -4.78 15.49
N ALA A 95 -7.21 -5.47 16.58
CA ALA A 95 -7.76 -6.79 16.85
C ALA A 95 -9.24 -6.72 17.25
N SER A 96 -10.08 -7.53 16.63
CA SER A 96 -11.51 -7.66 16.98
C SER A 96 -11.68 -8.28 18.37
N GLY A 97 -12.57 -7.72 19.19
CA GLY A 97 -12.90 -8.28 20.51
C GLY A 97 -11.86 -8.03 21.62
N VAL A 98 -10.79 -7.26 21.35
CA VAL A 98 -9.79 -6.89 22.36
C VAL A 98 -9.97 -5.44 22.76
N GLN A 99 -10.26 -5.20 24.04
CA GLN A 99 -10.37 -3.84 24.58
C GLN A 99 -8.99 -3.27 24.92
N ASN A 100 -8.85 -1.96 24.81
CA ASN A 100 -7.65 -1.25 25.25
C ASN A 100 -7.66 -1.13 26.78
N ILE A 101 -6.95 -2.03 27.45
CA ILE A 101 -6.75 -2.01 28.91
C ILE A 101 -5.26 -1.79 29.22
N ALA A 102 -4.95 -1.36 30.44
CA ALA A 102 -3.57 -1.11 30.85
C ALA A 102 -2.68 -2.35 30.60
N GLY A 103 -1.66 -2.19 29.76
CA GLY A 103 -0.73 -3.26 29.38
C GLY A 103 -1.15 -4.10 28.17
N VAL A 104 -2.35 -3.91 27.61
CA VAL A 104 -2.84 -4.61 26.42
C VAL A 104 -3.16 -3.60 25.31
N LEU A 105 -2.32 -3.60 24.28
CA LEU A 105 -2.53 -2.79 23.09
C LEU A 105 -3.29 -3.63 22.04
N PRO A 106 -4.51 -3.25 21.63
CA PRO A 106 -5.33 -4.04 20.70
C PRO A 106 -4.92 -3.80 19.23
N PHE A 107 -3.64 -3.65 18.95
CA PHE A 107 -3.12 -3.38 17.62
C PHE A 107 -1.98 -4.33 17.28
N SER A 108 -2.00 -4.88 16.07
CA SER A 108 -0.95 -5.74 15.57
C SER A 108 -0.79 -5.59 14.06
N PRO A 109 0.42 -5.78 13.52
CA PRO A 109 0.67 -5.82 12.09
C PRO A 109 0.17 -7.15 11.49
N SER A 110 -1.15 -7.31 11.43
CA SER A 110 -1.84 -8.51 10.95
C SER A 110 -2.57 -8.30 9.61
N GLY A 111 -2.60 -7.07 9.10
CA GLY A 111 -3.16 -6.75 7.79
C GLY A 111 -2.31 -7.29 6.65
N PHE A 112 -2.91 -7.46 5.48
CA PHE A 112 -2.28 -8.09 4.33
C PHE A 112 -0.99 -7.37 3.86
N HIS A 113 -0.94 -6.03 3.95
CA HIS A 113 0.26 -5.24 3.63
C HIS A 113 1.52 -5.63 4.42
N PHE A 114 1.37 -6.24 5.62
CA PHE A 114 2.50 -6.53 6.49
C PHE A 114 3.45 -7.57 5.87
N THR A 115 2.94 -8.54 5.13
CA THR A 115 3.79 -9.61 4.57
C THR A 115 4.78 -9.05 3.55
N LYS A 116 4.29 -8.21 2.63
CA LYS A 116 5.12 -7.48 1.67
C LYS A 116 6.12 -6.57 2.38
N HIS A 117 5.66 -5.75 3.34
CA HIS A 117 6.53 -4.88 4.13
C HIS A 117 7.67 -5.66 4.79
N ARG A 118 7.35 -6.79 5.43
CA ARG A 118 8.34 -7.66 6.07
C ARG A 118 9.40 -8.16 5.09
N ILE A 119 9.02 -8.64 3.91
CA ILE A 119 9.97 -9.09 2.89
C ILE A 119 10.84 -7.92 2.39
N LEU A 120 10.23 -6.76 2.12
CA LEU A 120 10.94 -5.59 1.64
C LEU A 120 12.02 -5.14 2.61
N PHE A 121 11.68 -4.93 3.89
CA PHE A 121 12.63 -4.37 4.86
C PHE A 121 13.64 -5.39 5.41
N SER A 122 13.31 -6.69 5.39
CA SER A 122 14.25 -7.73 5.83
C SER A 122 15.22 -8.20 4.73
N ARG A 123 14.83 -8.15 3.45
CA ARG A 123 15.61 -8.77 2.35
C ARG A 123 16.03 -7.81 1.24
N LEU A 124 15.27 -6.75 0.96
CA LEU A 124 15.43 -5.93 -0.26
C LEU A 124 15.82 -4.47 0.00
N LEU A 125 15.53 -3.95 1.20
CA LEU A 125 15.86 -2.60 1.65
C LEU A 125 16.58 -2.66 3.00
N PRO A 126 17.82 -3.21 3.03
CA PRO A 126 18.58 -3.32 4.28
C PRO A 126 18.91 -1.94 4.84
N GLY A 127 18.82 -1.81 6.16
CA GLY A 127 19.03 -0.53 6.83
C GLY A 127 18.69 -0.59 8.32
N ASN A 128 18.92 0.54 8.99
CA ASN A 128 18.54 0.73 10.38
C ASN A 128 18.22 2.20 10.65
N ALA A 129 17.61 2.46 11.82
CA ALA A 129 17.27 3.79 12.29
C ALA A 129 18.14 4.25 13.48
N LEU A 130 19.29 3.61 13.74
CA LEU A 130 20.09 3.85 14.96
C LEU A 130 20.63 5.28 15.04
N GLY A 131 20.95 5.89 13.90
CA GLY A 131 21.43 7.27 13.84
C GLY A 131 20.34 8.34 13.89
N PHE A 132 19.05 7.99 13.95
CA PHE A 132 17.97 8.96 13.79
C PHE A 132 17.84 9.89 15.01
N PRO A 133 17.78 11.23 14.82
CA PRO A 133 17.78 12.19 15.93
C PRO A 133 16.37 12.33 16.52
N ASN A 134 15.95 11.37 17.34
CA ASN A 134 14.59 11.28 17.89
C ASN A 134 14.13 12.52 18.67
N ALA A 135 15.05 13.26 19.30
CA ALA A 135 14.74 14.44 20.11
C ALA A 135 14.27 15.66 19.28
N THR A 136 14.44 15.62 17.95
CA THR A 136 14.13 16.74 17.06
C THR A 136 12.63 16.85 16.76
N LEU A 137 11.93 15.72 16.86
CA LEU A 137 10.50 15.61 16.59
C LEU A 137 9.74 15.38 17.89
N THR A 138 8.67 16.13 18.08
CA THR A 138 7.70 15.91 19.15
C THR A 138 6.98 14.57 18.96
N ALA A 139 6.32 14.05 20.01
CA ALA A 139 5.54 12.82 19.89
C ALA A 139 4.45 12.91 18.80
N GLN A 140 3.79 14.07 18.68
CA GLN A 140 2.77 14.31 17.64
C GLN A 140 3.38 14.26 16.24
N GLU A 141 4.55 14.84 16.03
CA GLU A 141 5.25 14.82 14.74
C GLU A 141 5.74 13.42 14.37
N ARG A 142 6.28 12.66 15.35
CA ARG A 142 6.72 11.27 15.16
C ARG A 142 5.55 10.36 14.77
N CYS A 143 4.43 10.48 15.46
CA CYS A 143 3.23 9.71 15.14
C CYS A 143 2.59 10.15 13.82
N ALA A 144 2.61 11.45 13.50
CA ALA A 144 2.14 11.93 12.19
C ALA A 144 2.96 11.33 11.05
N LEU A 145 4.30 11.32 11.16
CA LEU A 145 5.17 10.65 10.18
C LEU A 145 4.82 9.16 10.03
N HIS A 146 4.62 8.47 11.15
CA HIS A 146 4.21 7.07 11.13
C HIS A 146 2.89 6.85 10.35
N PHE A 147 1.85 7.62 10.64
CA PHE A 147 0.55 7.51 9.97
C PHE A 147 0.52 8.03 8.53
N MET A 148 1.46 8.91 8.14
CA MET A 148 1.67 9.33 6.75
C MET A 148 2.37 8.27 5.92
N MET A 149 3.24 7.44 6.52
CA MET A 149 4.09 6.49 5.77
C MET A 149 3.65 5.04 5.87
N SER A 150 2.89 4.65 6.90
CA SER A 150 2.50 3.25 7.12
C SER A 150 1.16 2.94 6.49
N SER A 151 1.16 2.07 5.49
CA SER A 151 -0.06 1.64 4.78
C SER A 151 -0.87 0.68 5.63
N SER A 152 -2.10 1.06 5.98
CA SER A 152 -3.07 0.13 6.57
C SER A 152 -4.50 0.56 6.26
N ILE A 153 -5.41 -0.42 6.21
CA ILE A 153 -6.81 -0.17 5.94
C ILE A 153 -7.62 -0.61 7.16
N ASP A 154 -8.39 0.34 7.68
CA ASP A 154 -9.27 0.17 8.82
C ASP A 154 -10.68 -0.10 8.33
N THR A 155 -11.09 -1.36 8.43
CA THR A 155 -12.38 -1.86 7.96
C THR A 155 -13.43 -1.94 9.07
N MET A 156 -13.08 -1.64 10.32
CA MET A 156 -14.01 -1.77 11.44
C MET A 156 -15.12 -0.71 11.41
N ILE A 157 -16.30 -1.10 11.91
CA ILE A 157 -17.43 -0.19 12.04
C ILE A 157 -17.16 0.85 13.13
N ARG A 158 -17.37 2.12 12.80
CA ARG A 158 -17.15 3.26 13.72
C ARG A 158 -18.38 3.74 14.46
N GLY A 159 -19.57 3.33 14.04
CA GLY A 159 -20.85 3.79 14.61
C GLY A 159 -21.28 5.20 14.17
N ASP A 160 -20.40 6.00 13.56
CA ASP A 160 -20.71 7.33 12.99
C ASP A 160 -20.93 7.30 11.46
N GLU A 161 -21.00 6.09 10.89
CA GLU A 161 -21.00 5.86 9.45
C GLU A 161 -22.22 6.42 8.73
N GLY A 162 -23.39 6.43 9.37
CA GLY A 162 -24.63 6.96 8.79
C GLY A 162 -24.52 8.44 8.40
N GLN A 163 -23.72 9.23 9.13
CA GLN A 163 -23.49 10.65 8.84
C GLN A 163 -22.23 10.88 8.01
N ARG A 164 -21.11 10.25 8.38
CA ARG A 164 -19.83 10.49 7.69
C ARG A 164 -19.79 9.84 6.31
N CYS A 165 -20.28 8.60 6.17
CA CYS A 165 -20.23 7.92 4.87
C CYS A 165 -21.21 8.52 3.85
N SER A 166 -22.36 9.04 4.30
CA SER A 166 -23.35 9.69 3.41
C SER A 166 -22.85 11.04 2.87
N GLN A 167 -22.12 11.84 3.66
CA GLN A 167 -21.49 13.08 3.19
C GLN A 167 -20.42 12.83 2.11
N LEU A 168 -19.78 11.66 2.12
CA LEU A 168 -18.81 11.27 1.10
C LEU A 168 -19.44 11.02 -0.27
N SER A 169 -20.74 10.70 -0.35
CA SER A 169 -21.43 10.57 -1.64
C SER A 169 -21.32 11.85 -2.48
N GLN A 170 -21.30 13.02 -1.82
CA GLN A 170 -21.11 14.31 -2.49
C GLN A 170 -19.69 14.45 -3.03
N TYR A 171 -18.66 13.98 -2.32
CA TYR A 171 -17.27 13.98 -2.81
C TYR A 171 -16.98 12.87 -3.84
N ARG A 172 -17.79 11.80 -3.86
CA ARG A 172 -17.80 10.76 -4.92
C ARG A 172 -18.38 11.30 -6.24
N ALA A 173 -19.30 12.27 -6.18
CA ALA A 173 -19.99 12.84 -7.34
C ALA A 173 -19.50 14.25 -7.74
N ALA A 174 -18.89 15.02 -6.83
CA ALA A 174 -18.55 16.43 -7.03
C ALA A 174 -17.03 16.66 -7.12
N ARG A 175 -16.46 16.32 -8.27
CA ARG A 175 -15.37 17.11 -8.85
C ARG A 175 -15.76 17.61 -10.23
N VAL A 176 -16.88 18.33 -10.28
CA VAL A 176 -17.18 19.22 -11.41
C VAL A 176 -16.59 20.59 -11.08
N PRO A 177 -15.67 21.14 -11.89
CA PRO A 177 -15.16 22.49 -11.68
C PRO A 177 -16.27 23.52 -11.82
N ARG A 178 -16.27 24.54 -10.97
CA ARG A 178 -16.89 25.83 -11.32
C ARG A 178 -15.94 26.56 -12.26
N GLU A 179 -16.00 26.24 -13.55
CA GLU A 179 -15.35 27.00 -14.61
C GLU A 179 -16.43 27.73 -15.43
N LEU A 180 -16.23 29.03 -15.67
CA LEU A 180 -17.22 29.93 -16.27
C LEU A 180 -17.21 29.95 -17.80
N ASP A 181 -16.50 29.05 -18.49
CA ASP A 181 -16.46 29.01 -19.96
C ASP A 181 -16.86 27.63 -20.52
N MET A 182 -18.17 27.45 -20.70
CA MET A 182 -18.79 26.26 -21.26
C MET A 182 -18.80 26.29 -22.80
N LYS A 183 -17.64 26.13 -23.44
CA LYS A 183 -17.57 25.91 -24.90
C LYS A 183 -17.14 24.51 -25.32
N ASP A 184 -16.43 23.77 -24.48
CA ASP A 184 -15.91 22.43 -24.83
C ASP A 184 -16.55 21.30 -24.00
N LYS A 185 -17.68 20.77 -24.49
CA LYS A 185 -18.40 19.64 -23.86
C LYS A 185 -17.65 18.30 -23.92
N SER A 186 -16.60 18.21 -24.74
CA SER A 186 -15.73 17.02 -24.84
C SER A 186 -14.84 16.81 -23.60
N LYS A 187 -14.56 17.89 -22.84
CA LYS A 187 -13.81 17.84 -21.58
C LYS A 187 -14.67 17.47 -20.36
N LEU A 188 -16.00 17.45 -20.52
CA LEU A 188 -16.98 17.15 -19.46
C LEU A 188 -17.32 15.66 -19.30
N ARG A 189 -16.61 14.75 -19.97
CA ARG A 189 -16.91 13.29 -19.94
C ARG A 189 -16.08 12.47 -18.94
N SER A 190 -15.25 13.12 -18.12
CA SER A 190 -14.73 12.51 -16.90
C SER A 190 -15.45 13.15 -15.72
N ASN A 191 -16.20 12.37 -14.94
CA ASN A 191 -16.77 12.82 -13.66
C ASN A 191 -15.70 13.09 -12.58
N TYR A 192 -14.42 13.04 -12.95
CA TYR A 192 -13.27 13.28 -12.08
C TYR A 192 -12.37 14.34 -12.72
N LEU A 193 -12.65 15.64 -12.52
CA LEU A 193 -11.65 16.66 -12.86
C LEU A 193 -10.64 16.79 -11.71
N GLY A 194 -9.42 16.32 -11.99
CA GLY A 194 -8.31 16.18 -11.03
C GLY A 194 -7.48 14.93 -11.32
N ASP A 195 -8.07 13.95 -12.01
CA ASP A 195 -7.37 12.77 -12.51
C ASP A 195 -6.97 13.00 -13.96
N ILE A 196 -5.85 13.70 -14.15
CA ILE A 196 -5.15 13.83 -15.45
C ILE A 196 -4.67 12.44 -15.95
N GLU A 197 -4.86 11.40 -15.14
CA GLU A 197 -4.35 10.05 -15.29
C GLU A 197 -5.33 9.06 -15.93
N MET A 198 -6.61 9.43 -16.12
CA MET A 198 -7.56 8.53 -16.79
C MET A 198 -7.42 8.61 -18.30
N LEU A 199 -7.24 7.44 -18.92
CA LEU A 199 -7.20 7.29 -20.38
C LEU A 199 -8.53 7.73 -21.00
N ALA A 200 -8.45 8.38 -22.15
CA ALA A 200 -9.66 8.68 -22.91
C ALA A 200 -10.34 7.35 -23.33
N GLN A 201 -11.67 7.30 -23.33
CA GLN A 201 -12.44 6.11 -23.79
C GLN A 201 -11.90 5.44 -25.08
N PRO A 202 -11.47 6.18 -26.13
CA PRO A 202 -10.86 5.55 -27.31
C PRO A 202 -9.54 4.82 -27.02
N GLU A 203 -8.70 5.33 -26.14
CA GLU A 203 -7.42 4.70 -25.73
C GLU A 203 -7.69 3.43 -24.92
N MET A 204 -8.66 3.48 -23.99
CA MET A 204 -9.11 2.30 -23.24
C MET A 204 -9.61 1.19 -24.17
N ASN A 205 -10.32 1.54 -25.23
CA ASN A 205 -10.80 0.57 -26.23
C ASN A 205 -9.65 -0.05 -27.04
N GLN A 206 -8.58 0.70 -27.32
CA GLN A 206 -7.38 0.16 -27.98
C GLN A 206 -6.62 -0.81 -27.07
N ILE A 207 -6.45 -0.46 -25.79
CA ILE A 207 -5.82 -1.35 -24.80
C ILE A 207 -6.65 -2.62 -24.62
N ARG A 208 -7.98 -2.53 -24.52
CA ARG A 208 -8.87 -3.71 -24.48
C ARG A 208 -8.67 -4.61 -25.71
N LYS A 209 -8.49 -4.04 -26.90
CA LYS A 209 -8.19 -4.82 -28.13
C LYS A 209 -6.82 -5.49 -28.06
N GLN A 210 -5.80 -4.82 -27.52
CA GLN A 210 -4.47 -5.40 -27.32
C GLN A 210 -4.49 -6.53 -26.28
N ILE A 211 -5.21 -6.35 -25.17
CA ILE A 211 -5.41 -7.40 -24.15
C ILE A 211 -6.13 -8.61 -24.75
N LYS A 212 -7.20 -8.39 -25.55
CA LYS A 212 -7.88 -9.49 -26.25
C LYS A 212 -6.93 -10.26 -27.17
N LYS A 213 -6.06 -9.56 -27.92
CA LYS A 213 -5.04 -10.21 -28.77
C LYS A 213 -4.03 -11.01 -27.96
N LEU A 214 -3.55 -10.47 -26.83
CA LEU A 214 -2.62 -11.17 -25.93
C LEU A 214 -3.26 -12.40 -25.27
N LYS A 215 -4.53 -12.32 -24.87
CA LYS A 215 -5.29 -13.48 -24.38
C LYS A 215 -5.43 -14.55 -25.46
N GLN A 216 -5.69 -14.12 -26.71
CA GLN A 216 -5.84 -15.04 -27.83
C GLN A 216 -4.51 -15.71 -28.21
N SER A 217 -3.37 -14.99 -28.15
CA SER A 217 -2.05 -15.60 -28.37
C SER A 217 -1.64 -16.53 -27.23
N ALA A 218 -1.91 -16.17 -25.97
CA ALA A 218 -1.65 -17.05 -24.83
C ALA A 218 -2.52 -18.33 -24.85
N ARG A 219 -3.75 -18.23 -25.35
CA ARG A 219 -4.64 -19.39 -25.57
C ARG A 219 -4.16 -20.30 -26.71
N LEU A 220 -3.43 -19.77 -27.69
CA LEU A 220 -2.82 -20.55 -28.78
C LEU A 220 -1.51 -21.24 -28.37
N GLU A 221 -0.84 -20.77 -27.31
CA GLU A 221 0.41 -21.35 -26.78
C GLU A 221 0.18 -22.48 -25.76
N MET A 222 -1.06 -22.65 -25.28
CA MET A 222 -1.49 -23.81 -24.50
C MET A 222 -2.29 -24.72 -25.43
N GLY A 223 -1.75 -25.92 -25.70
CA GLY A 223 -2.27 -26.84 -26.71
C GLY A 223 -3.76 -27.16 -26.57
N GLU A 224 -4.33 -27.54 -27.72
CA GLU A 224 -5.71 -28.00 -27.92
C GLU A 224 -6.02 -29.23 -27.05
N ASP A 225 -6.39 -29.03 -25.79
CA ASP A 225 -7.06 -30.05 -24.98
C ASP A 225 -7.90 -29.33 -23.92
N GLU A 226 -9.10 -28.87 -24.33
CA GLU A 226 -10.37 -28.91 -23.58
C GLU A 226 -11.42 -28.14 -24.39
N GLU A 227 -12.13 -28.88 -25.24
CA GLU A 227 -13.44 -28.48 -25.74
C GLU A 227 -14.48 -28.56 -24.60
N GLN A 228 -15.45 -27.64 -24.68
CA GLN A 228 -16.75 -27.59 -23.98
C GLN A 228 -16.84 -26.87 -22.62
N ALA A 229 -17.09 -25.56 -22.71
CA ALA A 229 -18.17 -24.94 -21.96
C ALA A 229 -18.78 -23.82 -22.82
N GLY A 230 -20.10 -23.87 -23.02
CA GLY A 230 -20.85 -23.10 -23.99
C GLY A 230 -20.77 -21.58 -23.81
N GLU A 231 -20.75 -20.90 -24.95
CA GLU A 231 -20.99 -19.47 -25.07
C GLU A 231 -22.50 -19.23 -24.93
N ASP A 232 -22.92 -18.63 -23.82
CA ASP A 232 -24.18 -17.89 -23.78
C ASP A 232 -23.82 -16.40 -23.76
N GLU A 233 -23.93 -15.79 -24.94
CA GLU A 233 -24.02 -14.35 -25.10
C GLU A 233 -25.30 -13.85 -24.41
N ALA A 234 -25.15 -12.89 -23.49
CA ALA A 234 -26.27 -12.05 -23.06
C ALA A 234 -25.88 -10.58 -23.24
N ASP A 235 -26.37 -10.02 -24.34
CA ASP A 235 -26.38 -8.60 -24.67
C ASP A 235 -27.02 -7.77 -23.55
N LEU A 236 -26.28 -6.78 -23.06
CA LEU A 236 -26.81 -5.70 -22.22
C LEU A 236 -27.39 -4.61 -23.12
N ALA A 237 -28.66 -4.78 -23.50
CA ALA A 237 -29.48 -3.71 -24.07
C ALA A 237 -30.36 -3.08 -22.97
N ALA A 238 -30.22 -1.75 -22.83
CA ALA A 238 -31.19 -0.76 -22.37
C ALA A 238 -32.25 -1.17 -21.31
N VAL A 239 -32.10 -0.63 -20.10
CA VAL A 239 -33.21 -0.52 -19.14
C VAL A 239 -33.86 0.85 -19.33
N ALA A 240 -35.08 0.86 -19.86
CA ALA A 240 -36.01 1.97 -19.81
C ALA A 240 -37.22 1.52 -18.98
N ASP A 241 -37.55 2.38 -18.00
CA ASP A 241 -38.80 2.58 -17.27
C ASP A 241 -39.93 1.55 -17.38
N GLU A 242 -40.35 0.98 -16.24
CA GLU A 242 -41.77 0.72 -15.94
C GLU A 242 -42.01 0.59 -14.40
N GLU A 243 -43.13 1.18 -13.95
CA GLU A 243 -43.58 1.40 -12.56
C GLU A 243 -44.01 0.11 -11.82
N PRO A 244 -44.13 0.09 -10.48
CA PRO A 244 -44.51 -1.11 -9.73
C PRO A 244 -46.03 -1.26 -9.58
N GLU A 245 -46.55 -2.43 -9.95
CA GLU A 245 -47.89 -2.90 -9.56
C GLU A 245 -47.89 -3.47 -8.13
N ALA A 246 -49.01 -3.21 -7.46
CA ALA A 246 -49.30 -3.53 -6.06
C ALA A 246 -49.59 -5.01 -5.83
N VAL A 247 -49.19 -5.53 -4.66
CA VAL A 247 -49.74 -6.77 -4.10
C VAL A 247 -50.02 -6.58 -2.61
N GLU A 248 -51.13 -7.19 -2.20
CA GLU A 248 -52.05 -6.88 -1.11
C GLU A 248 -51.58 -7.27 0.30
N GLU A 249 -52.24 -6.62 1.26
CA GLU A 249 -52.19 -6.79 2.71
C GLU A 249 -52.59 -8.21 3.16
N GLN A 250 -51.85 -8.77 4.13
CA GLN A 250 -52.42 -9.68 5.13
C GLN A 250 -51.77 -9.42 6.50
N GLU A 251 -52.57 -8.85 7.40
CA GLU A 251 -52.33 -8.75 8.84
C GLU A 251 -52.42 -10.12 9.51
N GLN A 252 -51.44 -10.47 10.36
CA GLN A 252 -51.71 -11.27 11.56
C GLN A 252 -50.55 -11.17 12.58
N ASP A 253 -50.79 -10.41 13.65
CA ASP A 253 -50.14 -10.62 14.96
C ASP A 253 -50.89 -11.74 15.70
N PRO A 254 -50.21 -12.53 16.57
CA PRO A 254 -50.22 -12.15 17.98
C PRO A 254 -48.92 -12.43 18.76
N GLU A 255 -48.70 -11.52 19.71
CA GLU A 255 -47.95 -11.59 20.98
C GLU A 255 -47.29 -12.94 21.38
N HIS A 256 -45.97 -12.92 21.62
CA HIS A 256 -45.37 -13.76 22.67
C HIS A 256 -44.13 -13.11 23.33
N GLU A 257 -44.35 -12.75 24.59
CA GLU A 257 -43.48 -12.65 25.77
C GLU A 257 -41.94 -12.59 25.65
N LEU A 258 -41.42 -11.58 26.36
CA LEU A 258 -40.03 -11.36 26.74
C LEU A 258 -39.47 -12.52 27.59
N SER A 259 -38.43 -13.21 27.12
CA SER A 259 -37.52 -13.96 27.98
C SER A 259 -36.06 -13.66 27.62
N ALA A 260 -35.35 -13.11 28.61
CA ALA A 260 -33.93 -12.81 28.56
C ALA A 260 -33.06 -14.08 28.50
N ASP A 261 -31.84 -13.86 28.01
CA ASP A 261 -30.67 -14.75 28.03
C ASP A 261 -30.72 -16.01 27.16
N THR A 262 -30.10 -15.92 25.98
CA THR A 262 -28.94 -16.77 25.63
C THR A 262 -28.29 -16.34 24.30
N SER A 263 -26.98 -16.05 24.36
CA SER A 263 -26.01 -15.97 23.26
C SER A 263 -26.27 -15.00 22.09
N LEU A 264 -26.10 -13.70 22.33
CA LEU A 264 -25.61 -12.78 21.30
C LEU A 264 -24.10 -12.98 21.15
N VAL A 265 -23.69 -13.96 20.36
CA VAL A 265 -22.38 -13.90 19.72
C VAL A 265 -22.51 -12.87 18.61
N ASP A 266 -21.86 -11.72 18.79
CA ASP A 266 -21.88 -10.56 17.90
C ASP A 266 -21.70 -10.92 16.42
N ILE A 267 -22.81 -10.98 15.67
CA ILE A 267 -22.78 -10.95 14.19
C ILE A 267 -22.16 -9.62 13.69
N ALA A 268 -22.09 -8.61 14.55
CA ALA A 268 -21.44 -7.33 14.31
C ALA A 268 -19.90 -7.40 14.26
N SER A 269 -19.24 -8.44 14.77
CA SER A 269 -17.77 -8.47 14.84
C SER A 269 -17.08 -8.67 13.48
N ASN A 270 -17.82 -9.18 12.47
CA ASN A 270 -17.34 -9.39 11.11
C ASN A 270 -17.93 -8.39 10.10
N ALA A 271 -18.71 -7.42 10.57
CA ALA A 271 -19.33 -6.46 9.67
C ALA A 271 -18.29 -5.42 9.23
N ILE A 272 -18.04 -5.35 7.92
CA ILE A 272 -17.13 -4.39 7.29
C ILE A 272 -17.81 -3.01 7.25
N SER A 273 -17.09 -1.95 7.62
CA SER A 273 -17.55 -0.56 7.50
C SER A 273 -18.09 -0.22 6.11
N ALA A 274 -19.06 0.70 6.06
CA ALA A 274 -19.62 1.22 4.82
C ALA A 274 -18.64 2.14 4.07
N CYS A 275 -17.70 2.75 4.80
CA CYS A 275 -16.58 3.51 4.23
C CYS A 275 -15.29 3.23 5.03
N PRO A 276 -14.52 2.20 4.61
CA PRO A 276 -13.21 1.91 5.18
C PRO A 276 -12.27 3.10 5.09
N VAL A 277 -11.29 3.17 6.00
CA VAL A 277 -10.33 4.28 6.05
C VAL A 277 -8.93 3.78 5.79
N GLU A 278 -8.23 4.45 4.89
CA GLU A 278 -6.85 4.14 4.55
C GLU A 278 -5.89 5.09 5.29
N ASN A 279 -4.82 4.53 5.83
CA ASN A 279 -3.67 5.24 6.39
C ASN A 279 -2.46 5.10 5.45
N GLY A 280 -1.40 5.86 5.69
CA GLY A 280 -0.20 5.83 4.85
C GLY A 280 -0.29 6.71 3.60
N VAL A 281 -1.34 7.53 3.52
CA VAL A 281 -1.63 8.39 2.36
C VAL A 281 -1.51 9.86 2.70
N VAL A 282 -1.07 10.64 1.72
CA VAL A 282 -0.94 12.09 1.83
C VAL A 282 -1.65 12.79 0.68
N PHE A 283 -2.29 13.90 1.00
CA PHE A 283 -2.96 14.76 0.05
C PHE A 283 -1.95 15.56 -0.77
N THR A 284 -2.12 15.52 -2.10
CA THR A 284 -1.44 16.42 -3.04
C THR A 284 -2.48 17.07 -3.96
N ARG A 285 -2.11 18.18 -4.59
CA ARG A 285 -2.98 18.88 -5.55
C ARG A 285 -3.33 18.03 -6.78
N TRP A 286 -2.49 17.05 -7.13
CA TRP A 286 -2.66 16.19 -8.30
C TRP A 286 -3.10 14.76 -7.93
N GLY A 287 -3.67 14.58 -6.74
CA GLY A 287 -4.14 13.27 -6.27
C GLY A 287 -3.49 12.82 -4.98
N THR A 288 -4.18 11.93 -4.28
CA THR A 288 -3.65 11.29 -3.07
C THR A 288 -2.56 10.30 -3.45
N VAL A 289 -1.48 10.23 -2.66
CA VAL A 289 -0.38 9.27 -2.89
C VAL A 289 -0.02 8.55 -1.61
N SER A 290 0.40 7.29 -1.71
CA SER A 290 1.03 6.57 -0.60
C SER A 290 2.46 7.09 -0.41
N ALA A 291 2.70 7.85 0.66
CA ALA A 291 4.02 8.44 0.91
C ALA A 291 5.06 7.37 1.26
N GLY A 292 4.64 6.31 1.96
CA GLY A 292 5.49 5.16 2.26
C GLY A 292 6.06 4.55 0.99
N THR A 293 5.21 4.25 0.01
CA THR A 293 5.61 3.65 -1.28
C THR A 293 6.53 4.56 -2.07
N VAL A 294 6.25 5.87 -2.12
CA VAL A 294 7.13 6.86 -2.78
C VAL A 294 8.53 6.84 -2.18
N LEU A 295 8.63 6.94 -0.84
CA LEU A 295 9.91 6.94 -0.14
C LEU A 295 10.67 5.62 -0.29
N ALA A 296 9.96 4.48 -0.29
CA ALA A 296 10.58 3.18 -0.54
C ALA A 296 11.10 3.05 -1.97
N GLY A 297 10.39 3.60 -2.96
CA GLY A 297 10.88 3.73 -4.33
C GLY A 297 12.18 4.54 -4.39
N ILE A 298 12.22 5.72 -3.76
CA ILE A 298 13.43 6.56 -3.67
C ILE A 298 14.59 5.79 -3.02
N ALA A 299 14.33 5.08 -1.91
CA ALA A 299 15.35 4.27 -1.24
C ALA A 299 15.89 3.16 -2.16
N ALA A 300 15.02 2.45 -2.87
CA ALA A 300 15.40 1.43 -3.83
C ALA A 300 16.18 2.00 -5.03
N GLY A 301 15.84 3.19 -5.51
CA GLY A 301 16.58 3.87 -6.58
C GLY A 301 17.96 4.36 -6.14
N LEU A 302 18.11 4.75 -4.87
CA LEU A 302 19.40 5.16 -4.29
C LEU A 302 20.31 3.97 -3.98
N GLU A 303 19.75 2.78 -3.80
CA GLU A 303 20.46 1.53 -3.58
C GLU A 303 19.83 0.39 -4.40
N PRO A 304 20.04 0.39 -5.73
CA PRO A 304 19.43 -0.60 -6.61
C PRO A 304 19.99 -1.98 -6.30
N GLN A 305 19.10 -2.93 -6.02
CA GLN A 305 19.45 -4.32 -5.72
C GLN A 305 18.57 -5.27 -6.54
N SER A 306 19.19 -6.33 -7.06
CA SER A 306 18.51 -7.36 -7.83
C SER A 306 18.92 -8.73 -7.28
N VAL A 307 17.99 -9.39 -6.61
CA VAL A 307 18.24 -10.64 -5.87
C VAL A 307 17.62 -11.81 -6.62
N GLN A 308 18.30 -12.95 -6.63
CA GLN A 308 17.74 -14.15 -7.24
C GLN A 308 16.59 -14.69 -6.37
N LEU A 309 15.54 -15.17 -7.02
CA LEU A 309 14.37 -15.73 -6.33
C LEU A 309 14.74 -16.79 -5.28
N ARG A 310 15.73 -17.64 -5.58
CA ARG A 310 16.23 -18.68 -4.67
C ARG A 310 16.76 -18.15 -3.34
N ASP A 311 17.30 -16.94 -3.31
CA ASP A 311 17.90 -16.32 -2.11
C ASP A 311 16.84 -15.62 -1.27
N LEU A 312 15.69 -15.32 -1.88
CA LEU A 312 14.52 -14.73 -1.23
C LEU A 312 13.54 -15.77 -0.69
N MET A 313 13.69 -17.06 -1.01
CA MET A 313 12.85 -18.13 -0.50
C MET A 313 13.32 -18.62 0.88
N PRO A 314 12.42 -18.93 1.82
CA PRO A 314 12.79 -19.47 3.12
C PRO A 314 13.54 -20.80 2.95
N ARG A 315 14.67 -20.97 3.66
CA ARG A 315 15.49 -22.19 3.66
C ARG A 315 14.78 -23.33 4.40
N SER A 316 13.70 -23.87 3.85
CA SER A 316 13.08 -25.10 4.36
C SER A 316 13.79 -26.33 3.76
N GLY A 317 14.36 -27.17 4.63
CA GLY A 317 15.20 -28.32 4.25
C GLY A 317 14.47 -29.44 3.50
N GLN A 318 13.14 -29.41 3.42
CA GLN A 318 12.32 -30.47 2.82
C GLN A 318 12.05 -30.30 1.31
N MET A 319 12.37 -29.16 0.70
CA MET A 319 11.94 -28.85 -0.67
C MET A 319 13.08 -28.78 -1.71
N ARG A 320 14.21 -29.43 -1.44
CA ARG A 320 15.26 -29.61 -2.46
C ARG A 320 14.89 -30.62 -3.55
N SER A 321 13.90 -31.50 -3.34
CA SER A 321 13.50 -32.52 -4.32
C SER A 321 12.46 -32.05 -5.33
N GLN A 322 11.50 -31.20 -4.93
CA GLN A 322 10.43 -30.73 -5.84
C GLN A 322 10.88 -29.62 -6.81
N ILE A 323 11.95 -28.88 -6.51
CA ILE A 323 12.47 -27.84 -7.43
C ILE A 323 13.37 -28.44 -8.53
N ARG A 324 13.86 -29.67 -8.36
CA ARG A 324 14.71 -30.33 -9.38
C ARG A 324 13.96 -30.80 -10.62
N SER A 325 12.63 -30.88 -10.60
CA SER A 325 11.83 -31.36 -11.74
C SER A 325 11.42 -30.26 -12.74
N ARG A 326 11.72 -28.98 -12.49
CA ARG A 326 11.30 -27.87 -13.38
C ARG A 326 12.50 -27.04 -13.87
N GLN A 327 13.29 -27.66 -14.73
CA GLN A 327 14.48 -27.09 -15.40
C GLN A 327 14.15 -26.04 -16.49
N GLN A 328 13.05 -25.31 -16.38
CA GLN A 328 12.59 -24.36 -17.41
C GLN A 328 12.02 -23.03 -16.90
N VAL A 329 12.02 -22.76 -15.58
CA VAL A 329 11.77 -21.39 -15.11
C VAL A 329 13.09 -20.64 -15.24
N GLN A 330 13.14 -19.66 -16.16
CA GLN A 330 14.26 -18.70 -16.24
C GLN A 330 14.62 -18.23 -14.83
N PRO A 331 15.91 -17.96 -14.51
CA PRO A 331 16.28 -17.47 -13.19
C PRO A 331 15.63 -16.09 -12.98
N MET A 332 14.41 -16.07 -12.44
CA MET A 332 13.69 -14.84 -12.16
C MET A 332 14.45 -14.10 -11.06
N ARG A 333 14.81 -12.86 -11.37
CA ARG A 333 15.44 -11.93 -10.43
C ARG A 333 14.39 -10.90 -10.03
N VAL A 334 14.35 -10.62 -8.74
CA VAL A 334 13.47 -9.59 -8.19
C VAL A 334 14.30 -8.36 -7.92
N ASP A 335 13.88 -7.27 -8.54
CA ASP A 335 14.47 -5.96 -8.34
C ASP A 335 13.74 -5.24 -7.20
N ASN A 336 14.51 -4.73 -6.24
CA ASN A 336 13.94 -4.05 -5.07
C ASN A 336 13.09 -2.83 -5.45
N LEU A 337 13.43 -2.17 -6.55
CA LEU A 337 12.66 -1.06 -7.11
C LEU A 337 11.22 -1.44 -7.44
N TRP A 338 11.04 -2.54 -8.17
CA TRP A 338 9.72 -3.00 -8.59
C TRP A 338 8.93 -3.61 -7.44
N ALA A 339 9.61 -4.35 -6.56
CA ALA A 339 9.00 -4.91 -5.36
C ALA A 339 8.54 -3.83 -4.36
N ALA A 340 9.26 -2.71 -4.25
CA ALA A 340 8.92 -1.61 -3.37
C ALA A 340 7.84 -0.67 -3.92
N THR A 341 7.45 -0.84 -5.19
CA THR A 341 6.49 0.01 -5.91
C THR A 341 5.37 -0.85 -6.51
N ILE A 342 4.95 -0.57 -7.74
CA ILE A 342 3.69 -1.05 -8.32
C ILE A 342 3.63 -2.59 -8.44
N SER A 343 4.76 -3.26 -8.70
CA SER A 343 4.77 -4.72 -8.87
C SER A 343 4.61 -5.46 -7.54
N GLY A 344 5.03 -4.85 -6.42
CA GLY A 344 4.81 -5.40 -5.09
C GLY A 344 3.32 -5.44 -4.72
N ASP A 345 2.60 -4.34 -4.99
CA ASP A 345 1.17 -4.22 -4.73
C ASP A 345 0.36 -5.13 -5.67
N LEU A 346 0.72 -5.17 -6.97
CA LEU A 346 0.10 -6.08 -7.95
C LEU A 346 0.27 -7.57 -7.58
N ALA A 347 1.36 -7.92 -6.91
CA ALA A 347 1.56 -9.28 -6.44
C ALA A 347 0.60 -9.64 -5.30
N GLU A 348 0.26 -8.69 -4.41
CA GLU A 348 -0.78 -8.88 -3.39
C GLU A 348 -2.16 -9.06 -4.04
N VAL A 349 -2.50 -8.23 -5.04
CA VAL A 349 -3.75 -8.36 -5.81
C VAL A 349 -3.88 -9.74 -6.45
N THR A 350 -2.80 -10.20 -7.10
CA THR A 350 -2.77 -11.52 -7.77
C THR A 350 -3.04 -12.66 -6.80
N LEU A 351 -2.55 -12.56 -5.56
CA LEU A 351 -2.69 -13.63 -4.58
C LEU A 351 -3.97 -13.55 -3.76
N LEU A 352 -4.52 -12.37 -3.50
CA LEU A 352 -5.65 -12.18 -2.58
C LEU A 352 -6.97 -11.91 -3.32
N HIS A 353 -6.96 -11.00 -4.29
CA HIS A 353 -8.19 -10.57 -4.97
C HIS A 353 -8.58 -11.50 -6.12
N VAL A 354 -7.60 -11.89 -6.96
CA VAL A 354 -7.87 -12.72 -8.16
C VAL A 354 -8.54 -14.07 -7.81
N PRO A 355 -8.07 -14.83 -6.81
CA PRO A 355 -8.71 -16.10 -6.44
C PRO A 355 -10.11 -15.90 -5.84
N SER A 356 -10.32 -14.77 -5.16
CA SER A 356 -11.59 -14.44 -4.51
C SER A 356 -12.64 -13.92 -5.50
N SER A 357 -12.24 -13.37 -6.64
CA SER A 357 -13.13 -12.77 -7.64
C SER A 357 -12.58 -12.90 -9.08
N PRO A 358 -12.49 -14.12 -9.63
CA PRO A 358 -11.82 -14.38 -10.90
C PRO A 358 -12.48 -13.69 -12.11
N ASN A 359 -13.81 -13.50 -12.06
CA ASN A 359 -14.58 -12.89 -13.14
C ASN A 359 -14.68 -11.34 -13.04
N ASN A 360 -14.27 -10.76 -11.91
CA ASN A 360 -14.40 -9.32 -11.64
C ASN A 360 -13.18 -8.81 -10.88
N ILE A 361 -12.03 -8.85 -11.55
CA ILE A 361 -10.77 -8.31 -11.02
C ILE A 361 -10.85 -6.79 -11.07
N GLN A 362 -10.77 -6.16 -9.91
CA GLN A 362 -10.79 -4.71 -9.75
C GLN A 362 -9.47 -4.28 -9.12
N VAL A 363 -8.93 -3.17 -9.62
CA VAL A 363 -7.68 -2.58 -9.17
C VAL A 363 -7.90 -1.07 -9.11
N GLY A 364 -7.35 -0.41 -8.08
CA GLY A 364 -7.57 1.02 -7.88
C GLY A 364 -8.82 1.26 -7.06
N ALA A 365 -8.79 0.88 -5.78
CA ALA A 365 -9.83 1.28 -4.85
C ALA A 365 -9.82 2.81 -4.70
N ALA A 366 -10.86 3.46 -5.24
CA ALA A 366 -10.98 4.92 -5.20
C ALA A 366 -11.37 5.41 -3.81
N GLY A 367 -10.89 6.61 -3.44
CA GLY A 367 -11.17 7.23 -2.15
C GLY A 367 -11.19 8.75 -2.19
N ALA A 368 -11.67 9.35 -1.10
CA ALA A 368 -11.80 10.80 -0.95
C ALA A 368 -11.46 11.28 0.46
N TRP A 369 -10.92 12.50 0.54
CA TRP A 369 -10.62 13.17 1.80
C TRP A 369 -11.88 13.81 2.40
N ASN A 370 -11.96 13.86 3.72
CA ASN A 370 -12.99 14.62 4.43
C ASN A 370 -12.90 16.13 4.20
N HIS A 371 -11.68 16.66 4.15
CA HIS A 371 -11.37 18.07 4.00
C HIS A 371 -10.16 18.25 3.10
N THR A 372 -10.17 19.30 2.27
CA THR A 372 -9.04 19.66 1.40
C THR A 372 -8.03 20.57 2.08
N VAL A 373 -8.45 21.35 3.09
CA VAL A 373 -7.59 22.30 3.82
C VAL A 373 -6.82 21.62 4.95
N SER A 374 -7.49 20.73 5.70
CA SER A 374 -6.89 19.94 6.78
C SER A 374 -7.28 18.46 6.63
N PRO A 375 -6.75 17.76 5.61
CA PRO A 375 -7.04 16.37 5.36
C PRO A 375 -6.57 15.51 6.54
N ARG A 376 -7.49 14.78 7.17
CA ARG A 376 -7.19 13.87 8.30
C ARG A 376 -7.77 12.48 8.11
N TRP A 377 -8.83 12.39 7.31
CA TRP A 377 -9.50 11.14 6.99
C TRP A 377 -9.52 10.94 5.48
N PHE A 378 -8.97 9.82 5.03
CA PHE A 378 -9.14 9.34 3.66
C PHE A 378 -10.03 8.11 3.67
N PHE A 379 -11.20 8.25 3.08
CA PHE A 379 -12.22 7.20 3.06
C PHE A 379 -12.25 6.53 1.70
N LEU A 380 -12.30 5.20 1.72
CA LEU A 380 -12.47 4.39 0.53
C LEU A 380 -13.96 4.36 0.13
N SER A 381 -14.18 4.38 -1.17
CA SER A 381 -15.51 4.30 -1.77
C SER A 381 -16.06 2.87 -1.83
N GLN A 382 -15.14 1.89 -1.84
CA GLN A 382 -15.40 0.47 -1.97
C GLN A 382 -15.17 -0.24 -0.63
N ARG A 383 -15.79 -1.41 -0.46
CA ARG A 383 -15.69 -2.25 0.75
C ARG A 383 -14.88 -3.53 0.52
N THR A 384 -14.61 -3.84 -0.74
CA THR A 384 -13.93 -5.05 -1.25
C THR A 384 -12.90 -4.60 -2.28
N ALA A 385 -12.01 -5.50 -2.72
CA ALA A 385 -10.93 -5.18 -3.67
C ALA A 385 -10.01 -4.06 -3.15
N LEU A 386 -9.61 -4.15 -1.88
CA LEU A 386 -8.84 -3.12 -1.17
C LEU A 386 -7.32 -3.37 -1.25
N GLU A 387 -6.90 -4.43 -1.94
CA GLU A 387 -5.52 -4.89 -2.03
C GLU A 387 -4.60 -3.93 -2.77
N MET A 388 -5.16 -3.02 -3.58
CA MET A 388 -4.42 -1.97 -4.27
C MET A 388 -5.29 -0.74 -4.46
N THR A 389 -4.96 0.34 -3.76
CA THR A 389 -5.71 1.60 -3.80
C THR A 389 -5.21 2.54 -4.89
N ASP A 390 -6.02 3.53 -5.27
CA ASP A 390 -5.57 4.58 -6.19
C ASP A 390 -4.36 5.35 -5.65
N ALA A 391 -4.28 5.50 -4.32
CA ALA A 391 -3.17 6.20 -3.68
C ALA A 391 -1.86 5.40 -3.75
N GLU A 392 -1.94 4.08 -3.63
CA GLU A 392 -0.81 3.17 -3.81
C GLU A 392 -0.35 3.11 -5.26
N ILE A 393 -1.28 3.04 -6.23
CA ILE A 393 -0.94 3.12 -7.67
C ILE A 393 -0.17 4.41 -7.96
N ARG A 394 -0.71 5.57 -7.56
CA ARG A 394 -0.04 6.87 -7.80
C ARG A 394 1.29 6.95 -7.08
N GLY A 395 1.36 6.50 -5.82
CA GLY A 395 2.60 6.46 -5.06
C GLY A 395 3.65 5.52 -5.64
N GLY A 396 3.23 4.39 -6.21
CA GLY A 396 4.09 3.44 -6.90
C GLY A 396 4.66 3.99 -8.20
N ILE A 397 3.84 4.68 -9.00
CA ILE A 397 4.29 5.37 -10.22
C ILE A 397 5.27 6.49 -9.86
N ASP A 398 4.93 7.35 -8.89
CA ASP A 398 5.80 8.44 -8.45
C ASP A 398 7.12 7.91 -7.90
N GLY A 399 7.06 6.83 -7.11
CA GLY A 399 8.22 6.10 -6.61
C GLY A 399 9.12 5.60 -7.74
N LEU A 400 8.56 4.98 -8.78
CA LEU A 400 9.31 4.51 -9.96
C LEU A 400 9.95 5.66 -10.74
N VAL A 401 9.22 6.75 -10.96
CA VAL A 401 9.73 7.94 -11.66
C VAL A 401 10.90 8.55 -10.90
N LEU A 402 10.74 8.77 -9.60
CA LEU A 402 11.78 9.35 -8.77
C LEU A 402 13.00 8.43 -8.74
N ALA A 403 12.81 7.13 -8.53
CA ALA A 403 13.89 6.17 -8.42
C ALA A 403 14.69 5.97 -9.70
N THR A 404 14.04 5.97 -10.86
CA THR A 404 14.73 5.81 -12.16
C THR A 404 15.64 7.00 -12.49
N ASN A 405 15.29 8.19 -12.01
CA ASN A 405 16.02 9.43 -12.31
C ASN A 405 16.93 9.90 -11.16
N ILE A 406 16.82 9.33 -9.94
CA ILE A 406 17.50 9.84 -8.74
C ILE A 406 19.02 9.88 -8.87
N ALA A 407 19.60 8.88 -9.54
CA ALA A 407 21.05 8.80 -9.76
C ALA A 407 21.56 9.98 -10.58
N GLU A 408 20.82 10.37 -11.62
CA GLU A 408 21.16 11.51 -12.46
C GLU A 408 21.02 12.83 -11.69
N TRP A 409 19.93 13.00 -10.94
CA TRP A 409 19.67 14.20 -10.16
C TRP A 409 20.72 14.44 -9.07
N ARG A 410 21.17 13.36 -8.42
CA ARG A 410 22.27 13.43 -7.44
C ARG A 410 23.59 13.83 -8.09
N ASN A 411 23.87 13.36 -9.30
CA ASN A 411 25.07 13.74 -10.04
C ASN A 411 25.05 15.23 -10.44
N ARG A 412 23.87 15.77 -10.75
CA ARG A 412 23.69 17.21 -11.04
C ARG A 412 23.79 18.08 -9.79
N ALA A 413 23.22 17.62 -8.67
CA ALA A 413 23.23 18.33 -7.39
C ALA A 413 23.61 17.37 -6.24
N ASN A 414 24.91 17.33 -5.92
CA ASN A 414 25.47 16.45 -4.88
C ASN A 414 24.93 16.72 -3.46
N THR A 415 24.41 17.92 -3.22
CA THR A 415 23.85 18.37 -1.94
C THR A 415 22.32 18.33 -1.90
N LEU A 416 21.68 17.68 -2.88
CA LEU A 416 20.23 17.57 -2.97
C LEU A 416 19.65 16.85 -1.74
N ARG A 417 18.76 17.53 -1.04
CA ARG A 417 18.04 17.01 0.12
C ARG A 417 16.75 16.28 -0.27
N LEU A 418 16.26 15.39 0.59
CA LEU A 418 15.01 14.67 0.37
C LEU A 418 13.81 15.63 0.34
N SER A 419 13.75 16.57 1.28
CA SER A 419 12.66 17.56 1.32
C SER A 419 12.61 18.41 0.06
N GLN A 420 13.77 18.80 -0.47
CA GLN A 420 13.89 19.58 -1.71
C GLN A 420 13.47 18.77 -2.94
N LEU A 421 13.86 17.49 -3.01
CA LEU A 421 13.45 16.63 -4.11
C LEU A 421 11.92 16.48 -4.16
N LEU A 422 11.30 16.18 -3.00
CA LEU A 422 9.85 16.03 -2.89
C LEU A 422 9.13 17.35 -3.22
N ASP A 423 9.62 18.47 -2.70
CA ASP A 423 9.09 19.80 -3.01
C ASP A 423 9.14 20.09 -4.51
N MET A 424 10.26 19.82 -5.17
CA MET A 424 10.37 20.02 -6.62
C MET A 424 9.41 19.11 -7.41
N TYR A 425 9.32 17.81 -7.08
CA TYR A 425 8.51 16.84 -7.82
C TYR A 425 7.00 17.05 -7.66
N TYR A 426 6.58 17.41 -6.45
CA TYR A 426 5.20 17.80 -6.12
C TYR A 426 5.01 19.32 -6.21
N SER A 427 5.78 20.01 -7.06
CA SER A 427 5.50 21.40 -7.46
C SER A 427 5.09 21.45 -8.93
N GLU A 428 4.51 22.59 -9.33
CA GLU A 428 4.24 22.87 -10.74
C GLU A 428 5.53 22.97 -11.59
N ARG A 429 6.69 23.21 -10.96
CA ARG A 429 7.98 23.40 -11.65
C ARG A 429 8.61 22.09 -12.12
N GLY A 430 8.40 21.00 -11.38
CA GLY A 430 9.09 19.73 -11.59
C GLY A 430 10.57 19.75 -11.22
N VAL A 431 11.19 18.58 -11.22
CA VAL A 431 12.58 18.40 -10.81
C VAL A 431 13.51 19.02 -11.85
N PHE A 432 14.28 20.04 -11.46
CA PHE A 432 15.17 20.83 -12.34
C PHE A 432 14.50 21.40 -13.59
N GLY A 433 13.21 21.74 -13.53
CA GLY A 433 12.46 22.27 -14.68
C GLY A 433 12.19 21.24 -15.79
N SER A 434 12.48 19.96 -15.53
CA SER A 434 12.18 18.83 -16.41
C SER A 434 10.67 18.54 -16.40
N PRO A 435 10.08 17.86 -17.41
CA PRO A 435 8.71 17.32 -17.34
C PRO A 435 8.50 16.27 -16.22
N MET A 436 9.52 16.04 -15.38
CA MET A 436 9.51 15.15 -14.22
C MET A 436 8.78 15.78 -13.04
N ARG A 437 7.45 15.64 -13.03
CA ARG A 437 6.53 16.11 -11.97
C ARG A 437 5.31 15.21 -11.84
N SER A 438 4.70 15.22 -10.66
CA SER A 438 3.52 14.41 -10.33
C SER A 438 2.30 14.61 -11.24
N CYS A 439 2.10 15.78 -11.85
CA CYS A 439 0.96 15.99 -12.77
C CYS A 439 1.10 15.25 -14.11
N ASN A 440 2.29 14.75 -14.44
CA ASN A 440 2.60 14.09 -15.71
C ASN A 440 2.69 12.56 -15.58
N ARG A 441 2.11 11.97 -14.51
CA ARG A 441 2.14 10.52 -14.24
C ARG A 441 1.77 9.67 -15.45
N ARG A 442 0.74 10.07 -16.19
CA ARG A 442 0.27 9.33 -17.37
C ARG A 442 1.36 9.16 -18.44
N ASP A 443 2.03 10.26 -18.79
CA ASP A 443 3.05 10.25 -19.83
C ASP A 443 4.30 9.51 -19.32
N GLN A 444 4.63 9.71 -18.03
CA GLN A 444 5.74 9.03 -17.36
C GLN A 444 5.54 7.52 -17.24
N PHE A 445 4.32 7.06 -16.97
CA PHE A 445 3.99 5.65 -16.78
C PHE A 445 4.44 4.78 -17.96
N SER A 446 4.14 5.22 -19.18
CA SER A 446 4.57 4.50 -20.39
C SER A 446 6.09 4.39 -20.55
N THR A 447 6.83 5.33 -19.96
CA THR A 447 8.29 5.42 -20.05
C THR A 447 8.97 4.61 -18.95
N VAL A 448 8.48 4.71 -17.72
CA VAL A 448 9.12 4.12 -16.52
C VAL A 448 8.59 2.73 -16.20
N ALA A 449 7.41 2.37 -16.70
CA ALA A 449 6.72 1.14 -16.34
C ALA A 449 6.34 0.26 -17.56
N PRO A 450 7.31 -0.33 -18.29
CA PRO A 450 6.99 -1.27 -19.37
C PRO A 450 6.14 -2.45 -18.86
N ILE A 451 5.03 -2.72 -19.55
CA ILE A 451 4.03 -3.74 -19.13
C ILE A 451 4.67 -5.12 -18.93
N GLN A 452 5.59 -5.52 -19.81
CA GLN A 452 6.23 -6.84 -19.72
C GLN A 452 7.08 -6.96 -18.45
N THR A 453 7.92 -5.95 -18.17
CA THR A 453 8.74 -5.92 -16.96
C THR A 453 7.89 -5.91 -15.70
N MET A 454 6.81 -5.11 -15.70
CA MET A 454 5.89 -5.05 -14.57
C MET A 454 5.25 -6.41 -14.29
N ARG A 455 4.80 -7.12 -15.33
CA ARG A 455 4.23 -8.48 -15.24
C ARG A 455 5.26 -9.46 -14.70
N ASP A 456 6.46 -9.49 -15.28
CA ASP A 456 7.50 -10.45 -14.90
C ASP A 456 7.96 -10.23 -13.45
N GLN A 457 8.09 -8.97 -13.01
CA GLN A 457 8.44 -8.64 -11.63
C GLN A 457 7.29 -8.93 -10.65
N ALA A 458 6.03 -8.67 -11.03
CA ALA A 458 4.87 -9.00 -10.20
C ALA A 458 4.72 -10.52 -10.00
N ALA A 459 4.87 -11.31 -11.08
CA ALA A 459 4.84 -12.76 -11.03
C ALA A 459 6.02 -13.36 -10.24
N ALA A 460 7.22 -12.77 -10.37
CA ALA A 460 8.37 -13.19 -9.57
C ALA A 460 8.12 -12.94 -8.08
N PHE A 461 7.59 -11.76 -7.73
CA PHE A 461 7.36 -11.38 -6.35
C PHE A 461 6.17 -12.11 -5.71
N SER A 462 5.10 -12.40 -6.46
CA SER A 462 3.97 -13.20 -5.97
C SER A 462 4.41 -14.61 -5.56
N SER A 463 5.35 -15.22 -6.28
CA SER A 463 5.91 -16.53 -5.88
C SER A 463 6.64 -16.51 -4.53
N ILE A 464 7.16 -15.34 -4.11
CA ILE A 464 7.79 -15.14 -2.80
C ILE A 464 6.72 -14.90 -1.74
N LEU A 465 5.76 -14.02 -2.05
CA LEU A 465 4.66 -13.69 -1.15
C LEU A 465 3.82 -14.92 -0.81
N ASP A 466 3.50 -15.78 -1.79
CA ASP A 466 2.78 -17.05 -1.60
C ASP A 466 3.35 -17.90 -0.47
N LYS A 467 4.69 -17.91 -0.31
CA LYS A 467 5.36 -18.74 0.71
C LYS A 467 5.40 -18.13 2.11
N GLU A 468 5.19 -16.82 2.22
CA GLU A 468 5.30 -16.07 3.47
C GLU A 468 3.95 -15.56 3.98
N MET A 469 2.95 -15.47 3.10
CA MET A 469 1.62 -14.98 3.41
C MET A 469 0.76 -16.09 3.99
N GLN A 470 0.01 -15.77 5.05
CA GLN A 470 -1.02 -16.66 5.57
C GLN A 470 -2.32 -16.41 4.81
N MET A 471 -2.58 -17.25 3.80
CA MET A 471 -3.80 -17.20 3.00
C MET A 471 -4.86 -18.14 3.56
N ALA A 472 -6.13 -17.79 3.38
CA ALA A 472 -7.26 -18.66 3.74
C ALA A 472 -7.45 -19.84 2.76
N PHE A 473 -6.69 -19.86 1.67
CA PHE A 473 -6.76 -20.84 0.59
C PHE A 473 -5.35 -21.20 0.10
N THR A 474 -5.24 -22.30 -0.64
CA THR A 474 -4.01 -22.76 -1.28
C THR A 474 -4.08 -22.48 -2.78
N VAL A 475 -3.10 -21.75 -3.32
CA VAL A 475 -3.00 -21.45 -4.75
C VAL A 475 -2.08 -22.48 -5.43
N ASP A 476 -2.50 -23.04 -6.56
CA ASP A 476 -1.57 -23.83 -7.40
C ASP A 476 -0.55 -22.89 -8.06
N GLN A 477 0.72 -23.29 -8.12
CA GLN A 477 1.77 -22.47 -8.69
C GLN A 477 1.58 -22.17 -10.18
N ASN A 478 0.78 -22.96 -10.90
CA ASN A 478 0.46 -22.69 -12.31
C ASN A 478 -0.62 -21.59 -12.48
N ALA A 479 -1.32 -21.22 -11.40
CA ALA A 479 -2.33 -20.17 -11.40
C ALA A 479 -1.79 -18.78 -11.05
N ILE A 480 -0.53 -18.70 -10.60
CA ILE A 480 0.22 -17.48 -10.27
C ILE A 480 1.02 -17.05 -11.51
#